data_AF-A0A673BGC9-F1
#
_entry.id   AF-A0A673BGC9-F1
#
_cell.length_a   1.000
_cell.length_b   1.000
_cell.length_c   1.000
_cell.angle_alpha   90.00
_cell.angle_beta   90.00
_cell.angle_gamma   90.00
#
_symmetry.space_group_name_H-M   'P 1'
#
loop_
_entity.id
_entity.type
_entity.pdbx_description
1 polymer ?
#
loop_
_entity_poly.entity_id
_entity_poly.type
_entity_poly.pdbx_seq_one_letter_code
_entity_poly.pdbx_strand_id
1 'polypeptide(L)'
;VLQVLSFLCSTHRSVPAEVCFQDLGCFQDLPPWGGTDQRPASVLPWTPDQIGTRFLLFTQKNKYYQEIKADTSMHVSNYSGRRKTRFIIPGYLDKGDEDWTQELCRSMLKWENINCIAVDWNKGVRTTYAQAANNVRVLGAQVASMVAYVMSYYKQKADAFHLIGHSLGAHAAGDAGSRISGLGRITGLDPTEPYFEGCNASVRLDSSDASFVDVIHTDAYPFNSKLGLGMTQPVGHVDFYPNGGELMPGCKSNKGKPTELDAIWEGTANFDACNHVRAYQYYSESVVKAQGFMGYPCPDKDSFASEKCFPCADKTCPLMGHRVDRSPVTPGQYFLHTGDSTPFGRYTYKLRLTLDGPSWPNPAFMYVALNGDNDSTDEYQLHVGSMIPGKTYELLLNAIDVGEVMEVKFRWNNHIPNIMNPKYGASKVELVRTHKNLAYTLFHAHVQSFTPSP
;
A
#
# COMPACT_ATOMS: atom_id res chain seq x y z
N VAL A 1 4.70 -71.58 -4.85
CA VAL A 1 5.63 -70.59 -5.43
C VAL A 1 4.84 -69.30 -5.62
N LEU A 2 4.87 -68.41 -4.63
CA LEU A 2 4.32 -67.05 -4.72
C LEU A 2 5.43 -66.10 -4.26
N GLN A 3 5.94 -65.28 -5.16
CA GLN A 3 6.87 -64.20 -4.87
C GLN A 3 6.09 -63.01 -4.29
N VAL A 4 6.45 -62.61 -3.08
CA VAL A 4 6.06 -61.31 -2.52
C VAL A 4 7.12 -60.31 -2.95
N LEU A 5 6.76 -59.45 -3.89
CA LEU A 5 7.53 -58.27 -4.29
C LEU A 5 7.48 -57.25 -3.14
N SER A 6 8.61 -57.09 -2.45
CA SER A 6 8.82 -55.98 -1.52
C SER A 6 9.10 -54.72 -2.34
N PHE A 7 8.17 -53.77 -2.33
CA PHE A 7 8.42 -52.41 -2.80
C PHE A 7 9.34 -51.73 -1.79
N LEU A 8 10.64 -51.72 -2.09
CA LEU A 8 11.59 -50.80 -1.46
C LEU A 8 11.24 -49.39 -1.95
N CYS A 9 10.50 -48.65 -1.12
CA CYS A 9 10.38 -47.22 -1.26
C CYS A 9 11.74 -46.60 -0.90
N SER A 10 12.61 -46.46 -1.89
CA SER A 10 13.84 -45.68 -1.77
C SER A 10 13.45 -44.24 -1.50
N THR A 11 13.47 -43.87 -0.22
CA THR A 11 13.53 -42.47 0.17
C THR A 11 14.89 -41.94 -0.31
N HIS A 12 14.93 -41.41 -1.53
CA HIS A 12 16.01 -40.53 -1.94
C HIS A 12 15.95 -39.32 -1.00
N ARG A 13 16.68 -39.40 0.12
CA ARG A 13 17.09 -38.21 0.87
C ARG A 13 17.96 -37.42 -0.10
N SER A 14 17.39 -36.38 -0.71
CA SER A 14 18.16 -35.37 -1.41
C SER A 14 19.23 -34.86 -0.45
N VAL A 15 20.48 -34.87 -0.89
CA VAL A 15 21.57 -34.28 -0.11
C VAL A 15 21.29 -32.78 -0.04
N PRO A 16 21.28 -32.15 1.15
CA PRO A 16 21.11 -30.71 1.30
C PRO A 16 22.07 -29.97 0.37
N ALA A 17 21.55 -29.04 -0.43
CA ALA A 17 22.39 -28.22 -1.28
C ALA A 17 22.61 -26.86 -0.60
N GLU A 18 23.86 -26.39 -0.66
CA GLU A 18 24.25 -25.08 -0.14
C GLU A 18 25.14 -24.39 -1.17
N VAL A 19 24.95 -23.08 -1.32
CA VAL A 19 25.83 -22.21 -2.10
C VAL A 19 26.32 -21.06 -1.22
N CYS A 20 27.62 -20.76 -1.30
CA CYS A 20 28.22 -19.66 -0.55
C CYS A 20 28.79 -18.61 -1.51
N PHE A 21 28.56 -17.34 -1.19
CA PHE A 21 29.13 -16.20 -1.90
C PHE A 21 30.01 -15.41 -0.91
N GLN A 22 31.23 -15.08 -1.34
CA GLN A 22 32.32 -14.63 -0.47
C GLN A 22 31.89 -13.60 0.58
N ASP A 23 31.24 -12.51 0.17
CA ASP A 23 30.87 -11.41 1.07
C ASP A 23 29.41 -11.46 1.56
N LEU A 24 28.63 -12.47 1.15
CA LEU A 24 27.18 -12.57 1.43
C LEU A 24 26.81 -13.78 2.30
N GLY A 25 27.75 -14.70 2.53
CA GLY A 25 27.52 -15.93 3.30
C GLY A 25 26.91 -17.06 2.47
N CYS A 26 26.30 -18.01 3.15
CA CYS A 26 25.79 -19.24 2.55
C CYS A 26 24.25 -19.31 2.55
N PHE A 27 23.70 -19.98 1.54
CA PHE A 27 22.28 -20.13 1.29
C PHE A 27 21.99 -21.61 1.03
N GLN A 28 21.08 -22.17 1.83
CA GLN A 28 20.61 -23.56 1.73
C GLN A 28 19.18 -23.63 1.19
N ASP A 29 18.81 -24.79 0.62
CA ASP A 29 17.49 -25.08 0.04
C ASP A 29 16.54 -25.89 0.96
N LEU A 30 17.01 -26.20 2.17
CA LEU A 30 16.24 -26.88 3.21
C LEU A 30 15.17 -25.97 3.85
N PRO A 31 14.17 -26.53 4.54
CA PRO A 31 13.23 -25.76 5.33
C PRO A 31 13.94 -24.77 6.29
N PRO A 32 13.42 -23.53 6.43
CA PRO A 32 12.15 -23.04 5.88
C PRO A 32 12.24 -22.48 4.44
N TRP A 33 13.39 -22.62 3.76
CA TRP A 33 13.67 -21.94 2.48
C TRP A 33 13.11 -22.66 1.24
N GLY A 34 12.94 -23.98 1.34
CA GLY A 34 12.34 -24.84 0.32
C GLY A 34 11.86 -26.16 0.92
N GLY A 35 11.09 -26.93 0.14
CA GLY A 35 10.55 -28.22 0.58
C GLY A 35 9.49 -28.11 1.69
N THR A 36 8.76 -26.99 1.75
CA THR A 36 7.64 -26.76 2.70
C THR A 36 6.32 -26.60 1.93
N ASP A 37 5.18 -26.64 2.62
CA ASP A 37 3.87 -26.44 1.98
C ASP A 37 3.76 -25.07 1.30
N GLN A 38 4.30 -24.02 1.94
CA GLN A 38 4.32 -22.66 1.41
C GLN A 38 5.37 -22.47 0.30
N ARG A 39 6.50 -23.18 0.39
CA ARG A 39 7.62 -23.13 -0.56
C ARG A 39 7.98 -24.54 -1.03
N PRO A 40 7.18 -25.16 -1.91
CA PRO A 40 7.37 -26.56 -2.28
C PRO A 40 8.64 -26.80 -3.11
N ALA A 41 9.07 -25.80 -3.89
CA ALA A 41 10.28 -25.88 -4.69
C ALA A 41 11.53 -25.64 -3.84
N SER A 42 12.40 -26.65 -3.70
CA SER A 42 13.76 -26.50 -3.16
C SER A 42 14.68 -25.96 -4.26
N VAL A 43 14.91 -24.65 -4.23
CA VAL A 43 15.70 -23.94 -5.24
C VAL A 43 16.73 -23.05 -4.55
N LEU A 44 18.00 -23.21 -4.92
CA LEU A 44 19.06 -22.32 -4.47
C LEU A 44 18.97 -20.97 -5.20
N PRO A 45 19.31 -19.85 -4.53
CA PRO A 45 19.39 -18.57 -5.20
C PRO A 45 20.52 -18.55 -6.23
N TRP A 46 20.36 -17.72 -7.25
CA TRP A 46 21.40 -17.44 -8.24
C TRP A 46 22.59 -16.68 -7.64
N THR A 47 23.70 -16.67 -8.39
CA THR A 47 24.88 -15.89 -7.99
C THR A 47 24.62 -14.38 -8.07
N PRO A 48 25.38 -13.56 -7.32
CA PRO A 48 25.30 -12.09 -7.41
C PRO A 48 25.40 -11.55 -8.84
N ASP A 49 26.26 -12.15 -9.68
CA ASP A 49 26.45 -11.72 -11.08
C ASP A 49 25.26 -12.08 -11.97
N GLN A 50 24.61 -13.23 -11.74
CA GLN A 50 23.41 -13.64 -12.45
C GLN A 50 22.22 -12.76 -12.10
N ILE A 51 22.06 -12.40 -10.82
CA ILE A 51 21.03 -11.46 -10.35
C ILE A 51 21.30 -10.05 -10.89
N GLY A 52 22.57 -9.66 -10.98
CA GLY A 52 23.00 -8.43 -11.63
C GLY A 52 22.50 -7.16 -10.93
N THR A 53 22.47 -7.18 -9.59
CA THR A 53 22.01 -6.05 -8.77
C THR A 53 22.84 -4.79 -9.00
N ARG A 54 22.17 -3.67 -9.22
CA ARG A 54 22.75 -2.33 -9.41
C ARG A 54 22.14 -1.37 -8.40
N PHE A 55 22.98 -0.46 -7.88
CA PHE A 55 22.55 0.58 -6.96
C PHE A 55 22.68 1.95 -7.64
N LEU A 56 21.54 2.59 -7.91
CA LEU A 56 21.46 3.83 -8.66
C LEU A 56 21.22 4.99 -7.68
N LEU A 57 22.27 5.75 -7.39
CA LEU A 57 22.23 6.87 -6.45
C LEU A 57 21.66 8.14 -7.12
N PHE A 58 20.64 8.69 -6.47
CA PHE A 58 20.07 10.00 -6.72
C PHE A 58 20.26 10.91 -5.51
N THR A 59 20.70 12.14 -5.77
CA THR A 59 20.73 13.24 -4.81
C THR A 59 20.33 14.53 -5.53
N GLN A 60 20.04 15.60 -4.80
CA GLN A 60 19.73 16.91 -5.37
C GLN A 60 20.85 17.49 -6.26
N LYS A 61 22.08 16.98 -6.15
CA LYS A 61 23.24 17.41 -6.97
C LYS A 61 23.34 16.69 -8.30
N ASN A 62 22.67 15.55 -8.46
CA ASN A 62 22.84 14.74 -9.65
C ASN A 62 21.92 15.22 -10.79
N LYS A 63 22.48 15.39 -11.99
CA LYS A 63 21.69 15.61 -13.21
C LYS A 63 20.95 14.34 -13.65
N TYR A 64 21.61 13.19 -13.52
CA TYR A 64 21.08 11.83 -13.73
C TYR A 64 21.30 10.98 -12.48
N TYR A 65 21.39 9.65 -12.55
CA TYR A 65 21.87 8.85 -11.42
C TYR A 65 23.40 8.68 -11.45
N GLN A 66 23.99 8.30 -10.32
CA GLN A 66 25.34 7.72 -10.25
C GLN A 66 25.22 6.24 -9.87
N GLU A 67 25.72 5.34 -10.69
CA GLU A 67 25.80 3.93 -10.30
C GLU A 67 26.93 3.78 -9.27
N ILE A 68 26.60 3.22 -8.10
CA ILE A 68 27.53 3.01 -6.99
C ILE A 68 27.66 1.53 -6.67
N LYS A 69 28.82 1.16 -6.14
CA LYS A 69 29.11 -0.16 -5.59
C LYS A 69 29.66 0.01 -4.18
N ALA A 70 29.71 -1.09 -3.41
CA ALA A 70 30.35 -1.14 -2.10
C ALA A 70 31.89 -1.10 -2.24
N ASP A 71 32.39 -0.10 -2.97
CA ASP A 71 33.79 0.09 -3.34
C ASP A 71 34.09 1.59 -3.51
N THR A 72 35.28 1.87 -4.05
CA THR A 72 35.77 3.24 -4.26
C THR A 72 34.88 4.14 -5.11
N SER A 73 33.99 3.58 -5.95
CA SER A 73 33.00 4.35 -6.73
C SER A 73 32.09 5.21 -5.83
N MET A 74 31.81 4.75 -4.61
CA MET A 74 30.98 5.50 -3.68
C MET A 74 31.66 6.76 -3.15
N HIS A 75 33.00 6.81 -3.10
CA HIS A 75 33.76 7.95 -2.57
C HIS A 75 33.79 9.14 -3.53
N VAL A 76 33.71 8.87 -4.83
CA VAL A 76 33.65 9.89 -5.89
C VAL A 76 32.22 10.26 -6.28
N SER A 77 31.23 9.63 -5.63
CA SER A 77 29.81 9.92 -5.82
C SER A 77 29.36 11.16 -5.03
N ASN A 78 28.12 11.60 -5.26
CA ASN A 78 27.48 12.66 -4.48
C ASN A 78 26.88 12.18 -3.15
N TYR A 79 27.15 10.91 -2.76
CA TYR A 79 26.68 10.36 -1.50
C TYR A 79 27.20 11.19 -0.32
N SER A 80 26.34 11.42 0.68
CA SER A 80 26.75 12.13 1.89
C SER A 80 26.34 11.37 3.14
N GLY A 81 27.33 11.05 3.98
CA GLY A 81 27.13 10.44 5.29
C GLY A 81 26.29 11.27 6.27
N ARG A 82 26.03 12.54 5.97
CA ARG A 82 25.25 13.46 6.82
C ARG A 82 23.76 13.43 6.54
N ARG A 83 23.32 12.69 5.53
CA ARG A 83 21.92 12.63 5.08
C ARG A 83 21.31 11.27 5.44
N LYS A 84 19.99 11.24 5.65
CA LYS A 84 19.25 9.97 5.65
C LYS A 84 19.37 9.29 4.30
N THR A 85 19.31 7.97 4.29
CA THR A 85 19.41 7.16 3.07
C THR A 85 18.17 6.32 2.90
N ARG A 86 17.53 6.43 1.73
CA ARG A 86 16.36 5.64 1.39
C ARG A 86 16.70 4.71 0.23
N PHE A 87 16.53 3.41 0.42
CA PHE A 87 16.60 2.43 -0.66
C PHE A 87 15.19 2.17 -1.18
N ILE A 88 15.05 2.05 -2.50
CA ILE A 88 13.78 1.68 -3.15
C ILE A 88 14.04 0.39 -3.93
N ILE A 89 13.40 -0.69 -3.49
CA ILE A 89 13.61 -2.05 -3.98
C ILE A 89 12.34 -2.50 -4.71
N PRO A 90 12.38 -2.63 -6.05
CA PRO A 90 11.21 -3.01 -6.82
C PRO A 90 10.92 -4.50 -6.71
N GLY A 91 9.69 -4.89 -7.01
CA GLY A 91 9.39 -6.22 -7.53
C GLY A 91 9.35 -6.19 -9.05
N TYR A 92 8.37 -6.88 -9.63
CA TYR A 92 8.21 -6.98 -11.08
C TYR A 92 6.78 -7.37 -11.43
N LEU A 93 6.03 -6.56 -12.17
CA LEU A 93 4.74 -6.98 -12.75
C LEU A 93 4.29 -6.17 -13.97
N ASP A 94 4.46 -4.84 -13.98
CA ASP A 94 3.86 -4.01 -15.03
C ASP A 94 4.85 -3.60 -16.13
N LYS A 95 4.41 -3.71 -17.39
CA LYS A 95 5.18 -3.27 -18.56
C LYS A 95 4.98 -1.77 -18.73
N GLY A 96 6.08 -1.01 -18.80
CA GLY A 96 6.03 0.44 -18.94
C GLY A 96 6.13 1.22 -17.63
N ASP A 97 6.25 0.55 -16.48
CA ASP A 97 6.55 1.20 -15.19
C ASP A 97 7.94 0.83 -14.65
N GLU A 98 8.89 0.51 -15.52
CA GLU A 98 10.23 0.06 -15.11
C GLU A 98 11.03 1.12 -14.32
N ASP A 99 10.66 2.40 -14.46
CA ASP A 99 11.38 3.54 -13.89
C ASP A 99 10.75 4.10 -12.60
N TRP A 100 9.65 3.53 -12.07
CA TRP A 100 8.92 4.08 -10.92
C TRP A 100 9.81 4.33 -9.69
N THR A 101 10.82 3.49 -9.46
CA THR A 101 11.77 3.64 -8.35
C THR A 101 12.62 4.90 -8.49
N GLN A 102 13.05 5.19 -9.73
CA GLN A 102 13.81 6.39 -10.05
C GLN A 102 12.92 7.63 -9.97
N GLU A 103 11.68 7.54 -10.44
CA GLU A 103 10.69 8.62 -10.35
C GLU A 103 10.36 8.95 -8.89
N LEU A 104 10.18 7.94 -8.04
CA LEU A 104 9.97 8.12 -6.60
C LEU A 104 11.19 8.79 -5.95
N CYS A 105 12.42 8.38 -6.29
CA CYS A 105 13.62 9.09 -5.85
C CYS A 105 13.60 10.57 -6.25
N ARG A 106 13.29 10.87 -7.52
CA ARG A 106 13.21 12.26 -8.01
C ARG A 106 12.11 13.05 -7.29
N SER A 107 10.97 12.42 -7.01
CA SER A 107 9.86 13.04 -6.26
C SER A 107 10.29 13.39 -4.83
N MET A 108 10.90 12.45 -4.10
CA MET A 108 11.39 12.68 -2.74
C MET A 108 12.42 13.81 -2.67
N LEU A 109 13.35 13.87 -3.63
CA LEU A 109 14.43 14.87 -3.65
C LEU A 109 13.93 16.31 -3.85
N LYS A 110 12.69 16.50 -4.33
CA LYS A 110 12.05 17.83 -4.38
C LYS A 110 11.68 18.35 -2.99
N TRP A 111 11.48 17.46 -2.01
CA TRP A 111 10.98 17.79 -0.67
C TRP A 111 11.97 17.52 0.45
N GLU A 112 12.95 16.64 0.24
CA GLU A 112 13.92 16.23 1.26
C GLU A 112 15.35 16.15 0.71
N ASN A 113 16.32 16.58 1.53
CA ASN A 113 17.74 16.47 1.24
C ASN A 113 18.29 15.12 1.72
N ILE A 114 18.07 14.07 0.93
CA ILE A 114 18.43 12.67 1.25
C ILE A 114 19.42 12.08 0.23
N ASN A 115 19.98 10.93 0.55
CA ASN A 115 20.50 10.00 -0.45
C ASN A 115 19.36 9.05 -0.83
N CYS A 116 18.97 8.97 -2.10
CA CYS A 116 17.98 8.01 -2.56
C CYS A 116 18.64 7.00 -3.49
N ILE A 117 18.50 5.71 -3.22
CA ILE A 117 19.14 4.63 -3.98
C ILE A 117 18.05 3.75 -4.56
N ALA A 118 17.83 3.86 -5.86
CA ALA A 118 16.97 2.92 -6.59
C ALA A 118 17.75 1.63 -6.86
N VAL A 119 17.20 0.49 -6.47
CA VAL A 119 17.81 -0.82 -6.68
C VAL A 119 17.26 -1.41 -7.98
N ASP A 120 18.15 -1.85 -8.87
CA ASP A 120 17.79 -2.55 -10.11
C ASP A 120 18.33 -3.98 -10.02
N TRP A 121 17.44 -4.96 -10.11
CA TRP A 121 17.77 -6.39 -10.10
C TRP A 121 16.98 -7.14 -11.19
N ASN A 122 16.72 -6.46 -12.31
CA ASN A 122 15.87 -6.94 -13.39
C ASN A 122 16.26 -8.33 -13.93
N LYS A 123 17.55 -8.70 -13.89
CA LYS A 123 17.99 -10.03 -14.32
C LYS A 123 17.57 -11.13 -13.34
N GLY A 124 17.65 -10.87 -12.04
CA GLY A 124 17.29 -11.83 -11.00
C GLY A 124 15.79 -12.00 -10.78
N VAL A 125 14.98 -11.01 -11.17
CA VAL A 125 13.52 -11.06 -11.01
C VAL A 125 12.80 -11.69 -12.22
N ARG A 126 13.36 -11.54 -13.43
CA ARG A 126 12.81 -12.06 -14.70
C ARG A 126 13.18 -13.53 -14.94
N THR A 127 12.62 -14.40 -14.12
CA THR A 127 12.78 -15.87 -14.15
C THR A 127 11.52 -16.51 -13.61
N THR A 128 11.48 -17.83 -13.38
CA THR A 128 10.32 -18.47 -12.72
C THR A 128 10.08 -17.86 -11.34
N TYR A 129 8.83 -17.83 -10.91
CA TYR A 129 8.46 -17.18 -9.65
C TYR A 129 9.23 -17.79 -8.47
N ALA A 130 9.33 -19.12 -8.42
CA ALA A 130 10.07 -19.83 -7.38
C ALA A 130 11.56 -19.43 -7.33
N GLN A 131 12.20 -19.23 -8.48
CA GLN A 131 13.59 -18.78 -8.54
C GLN A 131 13.71 -17.31 -8.13
N ALA A 132 12.82 -16.43 -8.60
CA ALA A 132 12.81 -15.02 -8.23
C ALA A 132 12.61 -14.83 -6.71
N ALA A 133 11.67 -15.57 -6.12
CA ALA A 133 11.41 -15.59 -4.68
C ALA A 133 12.58 -16.14 -3.84
N ASN A 134 13.49 -16.94 -4.42
CA ASN A 134 14.72 -17.36 -3.76
C ASN A 134 15.86 -16.35 -3.98
N ASN A 135 15.95 -15.73 -5.16
CA ASN A 135 16.92 -14.67 -5.46
C ASN A 135 16.78 -13.46 -4.52
N VAL A 136 15.58 -13.20 -4.01
CA VAL A 136 15.31 -12.22 -2.93
C VAL A 136 16.30 -12.32 -1.77
N ARG A 137 16.74 -13.53 -1.38
CA ARG A 137 17.68 -13.74 -0.27
C ARG A 137 19.07 -13.16 -0.56
N VAL A 138 19.54 -13.33 -1.80
CA VAL A 138 20.83 -12.76 -2.22
C VAL A 138 20.70 -11.27 -2.45
N LEU A 139 19.58 -10.79 -2.99
CA LEU A 139 19.29 -9.37 -3.10
C LEU A 139 19.30 -8.67 -1.72
N GLY A 140 18.61 -9.24 -0.73
CA GLY A 140 18.60 -8.74 0.65
C GLY A 140 20.00 -8.70 1.26
N ALA A 141 20.79 -9.77 1.06
CA ALA A 141 22.19 -9.79 1.47
C ALA A 141 23.05 -8.71 0.78
N GLN A 142 22.85 -8.45 -0.52
CA GLN A 142 23.55 -7.39 -1.26
C GLN A 142 23.18 -5.99 -0.76
N VAL A 143 21.88 -5.74 -0.50
CA VAL A 143 21.41 -4.48 0.10
C VAL A 143 22.02 -4.30 1.50
N ALA A 144 22.02 -5.34 2.33
CA ALA A 144 22.64 -5.29 3.66
C ALA A 144 24.15 -5.04 3.60
N SER A 145 24.86 -5.67 2.66
CA SER A 145 26.28 -5.44 2.42
C SER A 145 26.56 -3.98 2.02
N MET A 146 25.74 -3.40 1.14
CA MET A 146 25.84 -1.98 0.78
C MET A 146 25.60 -1.07 2.00
N VAL A 147 24.57 -1.33 2.81
CA VAL A 147 24.31 -0.53 4.03
C VAL A 147 25.48 -0.65 5.01
N ALA A 148 26.00 -1.85 5.25
CA ALA A 148 27.14 -2.08 6.13
C ALA A 148 28.40 -1.33 5.64
N TYR A 149 28.66 -1.35 4.33
CA TYR A 149 29.76 -0.59 3.72
C TYR A 149 29.62 0.91 3.96
N VAL A 150 28.44 1.47 3.70
CA VAL A 150 28.12 2.88 3.96
C VAL A 150 28.29 3.24 5.44
N MET A 151 27.73 2.44 6.35
CA MET A 151 27.85 2.65 7.80
C MET A 151 29.31 2.67 8.23
N SER A 152 30.11 1.70 7.75
CA SER A 152 31.53 1.59 8.09
C SER A 152 32.34 2.78 7.58
N TYR A 153 32.15 3.17 6.32
CA TYR A 153 32.95 4.23 5.69
C TYR A 153 32.51 5.63 6.12
N TYR A 154 31.22 5.91 6.08
CA TYR A 154 30.66 7.25 6.36
C TYR A 154 30.27 7.46 7.83
N LYS A 155 30.45 6.45 8.69
CA LYS A 155 30.10 6.47 10.13
C LYS A 155 28.62 6.79 10.37
N GLN A 156 27.75 6.38 9.44
CA GLN A 156 26.32 6.46 9.62
C GLN A 156 25.82 5.36 10.56
N LYS A 157 24.77 5.70 11.30
CA LYS A 157 24.04 4.77 12.16
C LYS A 157 22.94 4.06 11.36
N ALA A 158 22.57 2.86 11.79
CA ALA A 158 21.53 2.06 11.15
C ALA A 158 20.15 2.75 11.15
N ASP A 159 19.88 3.60 12.14
CA ASP A 159 18.66 4.41 12.26
C ASP A 159 18.50 5.49 11.16
N ALA A 160 19.56 5.78 10.40
CA ALA A 160 19.54 6.72 9.28
C ALA A 160 19.01 6.12 7.97
N PHE A 161 18.74 4.81 7.95
CA PHE A 161 18.36 4.06 6.76
C PHE A 161 16.88 3.69 6.77
N HIS A 162 16.27 3.80 5.60
CA HIS A 162 14.90 3.40 5.32
C HIS A 162 14.88 2.55 4.04
N LEU A 163 14.43 1.31 4.13
CA LEU A 163 14.26 0.43 2.97
C LEU A 163 12.78 0.40 2.56
N ILE A 164 12.48 0.78 1.33
CA ILE A 164 11.13 0.78 0.77
C ILE A 164 11.09 -0.34 -0.26
N GLY A 165 10.38 -1.43 0.03
CA GLY A 165 10.31 -2.58 -0.85
C GLY A 165 8.89 -2.79 -1.36
N HIS A 166 8.72 -3.01 -2.66
CA HIS A 166 7.44 -3.36 -3.28
C HIS A 166 7.41 -4.82 -3.69
N SER A 167 6.28 -5.51 -3.52
CA SER A 167 6.12 -6.90 -3.98
C SER A 167 7.22 -7.81 -3.39
N LEU A 168 7.92 -8.61 -4.20
CA LEU A 168 9.12 -9.36 -3.78
C LEU A 168 10.21 -8.49 -3.14
N GLY A 169 10.33 -7.23 -3.54
CA GLY A 169 11.25 -6.26 -2.96
C GLY A 169 10.96 -5.94 -1.50
N ALA A 170 9.72 -6.10 -1.02
CA ALA A 170 9.38 -5.96 0.41
C ALA A 170 10.06 -7.05 1.25
N HIS A 171 10.11 -8.28 0.74
CA HIS A 171 10.81 -9.39 1.40
C HIS A 171 12.33 -9.25 1.32
N ALA A 172 12.85 -8.65 0.23
CA ALA A 172 14.26 -8.31 0.16
C ALA A 172 14.64 -7.22 1.17
N ALA A 173 13.75 -6.25 1.41
CA ALA A 173 13.91 -5.26 2.47
C ALA A 173 13.90 -5.90 3.86
N GLY A 174 13.00 -6.86 4.11
CA GLY A 174 12.96 -7.66 5.34
C GLY A 174 14.23 -8.47 5.56
N ASP A 175 14.66 -9.27 4.57
CA ASP A 175 15.91 -10.05 4.64
C ASP A 175 17.12 -9.13 4.88
N ALA A 176 17.20 -7.97 4.22
CA ALA A 176 18.24 -6.99 4.48
C ALA A 176 18.19 -6.45 5.92
N GLY A 177 17.00 -6.10 6.41
CA GLY A 177 16.78 -5.58 7.77
C GLY A 177 17.17 -6.57 8.85
N SER A 178 16.80 -7.84 8.70
CA SER A 178 17.20 -8.92 9.61
C SER A 178 18.73 -9.05 9.81
N ARG A 179 19.52 -8.58 8.82
CA ARG A 179 21.00 -8.59 8.83
C ARG A 179 21.60 -7.30 9.40
N ILE A 180 20.79 -6.26 9.63
CA ILE A 180 21.23 -4.93 10.07
C ILE A 180 20.60 -4.61 11.43
N SER A 181 21.38 -4.83 12.50
CA SER A 181 20.91 -4.49 13.84
C SER A 181 20.61 -2.98 13.97
N GLY A 182 19.39 -2.67 14.40
CA GLY A 182 18.94 -1.29 14.61
C GLY A 182 18.60 -0.52 13.34
N LEU A 183 18.26 -1.21 12.23
CA LEU A 183 17.75 -0.56 11.02
C LEU A 183 16.60 0.39 11.37
N GLY A 184 16.61 1.59 10.78
CA GLY A 184 15.66 2.65 11.13
C GLY A 184 14.22 2.33 10.74
N ARG A 185 13.97 2.09 9.45
CA ARG A 185 12.61 1.86 8.93
C ARG A 185 12.57 0.91 7.74
N ILE A 186 11.51 0.10 7.66
CA ILE A 186 11.11 -0.58 6.43
C ILE A 186 9.69 -0.15 6.06
N THR A 187 9.43 0.19 4.80
CA THR A 187 8.08 0.23 4.26
C THR A 187 7.88 -0.94 3.29
N GLY A 188 6.89 -1.80 3.57
CA GLY A 188 6.41 -2.83 2.65
C GLY A 188 5.26 -2.32 1.80
N LEU A 189 5.43 -2.28 0.49
CA LEU A 189 4.41 -1.89 -0.47
C LEU A 189 3.85 -3.15 -1.12
N ASP A 190 2.68 -3.58 -0.65
CA ASP A 190 1.99 -4.80 -1.02
C ASP A 190 2.94 -6.03 -1.07
N PRO A 191 3.51 -6.44 0.09
CA PRO A 191 4.40 -7.61 0.14
C PRO A 191 3.71 -8.84 -0.45
N THR A 192 4.42 -9.64 -1.24
CA THR A 192 3.81 -10.72 -2.03
C THR A 192 3.39 -11.92 -1.19
N GLU A 193 2.18 -12.47 -1.40
CA GLU A 193 1.67 -13.65 -0.67
C GLU A 193 2.36 -14.96 -1.10
N PRO A 194 2.35 -15.38 -2.39
CA PRO A 194 2.91 -16.66 -2.78
C PRO A 194 4.35 -16.86 -2.29
N TYR A 195 4.63 -17.99 -1.62
CA TYR A 195 5.94 -18.37 -1.08
C TYR A 195 6.40 -17.59 0.19
N PHE A 196 5.57 -16.69 0.73
CA PHE A 196 5.93 -15.89 1.92
C PHE A 196 4.86 -15.87 3.00
N GLU A 197 3.57 -15.75 2.66
CA GLU A 197 2.51 -15.75 3.69
C GLU A 197 2.47 -17.08 4.44
N GLY A 198 2.35 -17.01 5.77
CA GLY A 198 2.40 -18.19 6.64
C GLY A 198 3.80 -18.78 6.86
N CYS A 199 4.84 -18.29 6.17
CA CYS A 199 6.21 -18.68 6.46
C CYS A 199 6.72 -18.12 7.80
N ASN A 200 7.79 -18.72 8.32
CA ASN A 200 8.54 -18.18 9.46
C ASN A 200 9.01 -16.75 9.18
N ALA A 201 9.07 -15.89 10.21
CA ALA A 201 9.52 -14.50 10.10
C ALA A 201 10.89 -14.37 9.41
N SER A 202 11.78 -15.35 9.57
CA SER A 202 13.09 -15.36 8.88
C SER A 202 13.01 -15.39 7.34
N VAL A 203 11.88 -15.76 6.74
CA VAL A 203 11.72 -15.93 5.28
C VAL A 203 11.06 -14.72 4.61
N ARG A 204 10.32 -13.92 5.36
CA ARG A 204 9.44 -12.86 4.85
C ARG A 204 9.74 -11.53 5.54
N LEU A 205 9.00 -10.49 5.14
CA LEU A 205 8.99 -9.24 5.89
C LEU A 205 8.30 -9.49 7.24
N ASP A 206 8.85 -8.95 8.31
CA ASP A 206 8.30 -8.98 9.66
C ASP A 206 8.61 -7.70 10.43
N SER A 207 7.77 -7.40 11.43
CA SER A 207 7.95 -6.24 12.32
C SER A 207 9.33 -6.19 12.99
N SER A 208 9.99 -7.34 13.20
CA SER A 208 11.31 -7.43 13.81
C SER A 208 12.49 -7.00 12.91
N ASP A 209 12.27 -6.82 11.60
CA ASP A 209 13.33 -6.51 10.63
C ASP A 209 13.84 -5.06 10.71
N ALA A 210 13.11 -4.16 11.39
CA ALA A 210 13.54 -2.79 11.63
C ALA A 210 12.92 -2.23 12.92
N SER A 211 13.45 -1.09 13.38
CA SER A 211 12.92 -0.36 14.53
C SER A 211 11.49 0.14 14.29
N PHE A 212 11.10 0.30 13.03
CA PHE A 212 9.73 0.61 12.62
C PHE A 212 9.45 0.00 11.24
N VAL A 213 8.31 -0.66 11.09
CA VAL A 213 7.89 -1.31 9.85
C VAL A 213 6.46 -0.89 9.56
N ASP A 214 6.21 -0.25 8.42
CA ASP A 214 4.87 0.11 7.95
C ASP A 214 4.55 -0.59 6.63
N VAL A 215 3.33 -1.08 6.48
CA VAL A 215 2.93 -1.89 5.32
C VAL A 215 1.68 -1.31 4.69
N ILE A 216 1.61 -1.30 3.35
CA ILE A 216 0.43 -0.90 2.59
C ILE A 216 -0.05 -2.10 1.78
N HIS A 217 -1.25 -2.58 2.07
CA HIS A 217 -1.89 -3.73 1.42
C HIS A 217 -2.91 -3.23 0.38
N THR A 218 -2.74 -3.62 -0.88
CA THR A 218 -3.61 -3.17 -1.98
C THR A 218 -4.12 -4.29 -2.88
N ASP A 219 -3.55 -5.48 -2.81
CA ASP A 219 -4.00 -6.67 -3.55
C ASP A 219 -4.11 -7.90 -2.63
N ALA A 220 -4.61 -7.68 -1.41
CA ALA A 220 -4.71 -8.67 -0.33
C ALA A 220 -5.91 -9.61 -0.49
N TYR A 221 -6.23 -10.01 -1.72
CA TYR A 221 -7.13 -11.14 -1.94
C TYR A 221 -6.33 -12.44 -1.90
N PRO A 222 -6.76 -13.49 -1.18
CA PRO A 222 -5.97 -14.73 -1.12
C PRO A 222 -5.67 -15.28 -2.52
N PHE A 223 -4.39 -15.44 -2.84
CA PHE A 223 -3.92 -15.83 -4.17
C PHE A 223 -4.59 -17.12 -4.63
N ASN A 224 -4.72 -18.08 -3.71
CA ASN A 224 -5.31 -19.40 -3.97
C ASN A 224 -6.79 -19.38 -4.41
N SER A 225 -7.50 -18.26 -4.23
CA SER A 225 -8.94 -18.15 -4.50
C SER A 225 -9.31 -17.01 -5.44
N LYS A 226 -8.52 -15.94 -5.44
CA LYS A 226 -8.84 -14.67 -6.12
C LYS A 226 -7.66 -14.06 -6.86
N LEU A 227 -6.49 -14.72 -6.83
CA LEU A 227 -5.26 -14.26 -7.48
C LEU A 227 -4.83 -12.84 -7.07
N GLY A 228 -5.10 -12.43 -5.82
CA GLY A 228 -4.42 -11.26 -5.28
C GLY A 228 -2.97 -11.64 -4.98
N LEU A 229 -2.04 -10.78 -5.34
CA LEU A 229 -0.61 -11.03 -5.15
C LEU A 229 -0.11 -10.54 -3.81
N GLY A 230 -0.81 -9.64 -3.13
CA GLY A 230 -0.42 -9.08 -1.84
C GLY A 230 -0.81 -9.97 -0.66
N MET A 231 -0.03 -9.92 0.41
CA MET A 231 -0.34 -10.60 1.67
C MET A 231 -1.60 -10.02 2.32
N THR A 232 -2.44 -10.90 2.88
CA THR A 232 -3.48 -10.49 3.84
C THR A 232 -2.93 -10.32 5.25
N GLN A 233 -1.96 -11.16 5.59
CA GLN A 233 -1.34 -11.19 6.92
C GLN A 233 -0.70 -9.83 7.26
N PRO A 234 -1.00 -9.23 8.44
CA PRO A 234 -0.26 -8.07 8.91
C PRO A 234 1.18 -8.49 9.27
N VAL A 235 2.15 -7.73 8.74
CA VAL A 235 3.58 -8.01 8.91
C VAL A 235 4.38 -6.78 9.36
N GLY A 236 3.71 -5.65 9.58
CA GLY A 236 4.31 -4.43 10.10
C GLY A 236 4.13 -4.23 11.61
N HIS A 237 4.69 -3.13 12.09
CA HIS A 237 4.14 -2.47 13.27
C HIS A 237 2.81 -1.82 12.93
N VAL A 238 2.68 -1.25 11.72
CA VAL A 238 1.49 -0.55 11.24
C VAL A 238 1.14 -1.09 9.86
N ASP A 239 -0.07 -1.61 9.70
CA ASP A 239 -0.53 -2.21 8.46
C ASP A 239 -1.75 -1.44 7.94
N PHE A 240 -1.62 -0.83 6.76
CA PHE A 240 -2.65 -0.04 6.12
C PHE A 240 -3.37 -0.85 5.04
N TYR A 241 -4.70 -0.85 5.09
CA TYR A 241 -5.58 -1.52 4.12
C TYR A 241 -6.48 -0.48 3.44
N PRO A 242 -5.93 0.36 2.54
CA PRO A 242 -6.73 1.31 1.75
C PRO A 242 -7.85 0.57 1.00
N ASN A 243 -9.07 1.09 1.07
CA ASN A 243 -10.28 0.53 0.48
C ASN A 243 -10.57 -0.92 0.92
N GLY A 244 -10.12 -1.31 2.12
CA GLY A 244 -10.22 -2.68 2.62
C GLY A 244 -9.05 -3.59 2.18
N GLY A 245 -8.14 -3.10 1.35
CA GLY A 245 -6.88 -3.76 0.99
C GLY A 245 -6.95 -4.79 -0.14
N GLU A 246 -8.14 -5.11 -0.65
CA GLU A 246 -8.34 -6.21 -1.61
C GLU A 246 -8.54 -5.75 -3.06
N LEU A 247 -9.45 -4.79 -3.30
CA LEU A 247 -9.78 -4.28 -4.63
C LEU A 247 -9.75 -2.77 -4.61
N MET A 248 -8.78 -2.20 -5.31
CA MET A 248 -8.62 -0.75 -5.37
C MET A 248 -9.58 -0.13 -6.38
N PRO A 249 -10.15 1.05 -6.08
CA PRO A 249 -10.93 1.80 -7.06
C PRO A 249 -10.15 2.00 -8.36
N GLY A 250 -10.83 1.81 -9.50
CA GLY A 250 -10.23 1.91 -10.84
C GLY A 250 -9.53 0.64 -11.34
N CYS A 251 -9.32 -0.37 -10.49
CA CYS A 251 -8.72 -1.65 -10.86
C CYS A 251 -9.78 -2.74 -11.10
N LYS A 252 -9.42 -3.84 -11.79
CA LYS A 252 -10.32 -4.98 -12.04
C LYS A 252 -9.90 -6.18 -11.22
N SER A 253 -10.88 -7.02 -10.88
CA SER A 253 -10.60 -8.33 -10.28
C SER A 253 -10.00 -9.29 -11.30
N ASN A 254 -9.03 -10.07 -10.85
CA ASN A 254 -8.42 -11.12 -11.65
C ASN A 254 -9.28 -12.38 -11.74
N LYS A 255 -9.07 -13.16 -12.81
CA LYS A 255 -9.68 -14.48 -13.03
C LYS A 255 -8.60 -15.42 -13.55
N GLY A 256 -8.59 -16.66 -13.08
CA GLY A 256 -7.61 -17.65 -13.49
C GLY A 256 -7.45 -18.74 -12.43
N LYS A 257 -6.34 -19.47 -12.48
CA LYS A 257 -6.01 -20.53 -11.52
C LYS A 257 -4.67 -20.24 -10.83
N PRO A 258 -4.51 -20.57 -9.54
CA PRO A 258 -3.24 -20.40 -8.83
C PRO A 258 -2.06 -21.14 -9.48
N THR A 259 -2.34 -22.20 -10.25
CA THR A 259 -1.35 -22.94 -11.04
C THR A 259 -0.72 -22.11 -12.17
N GLU A 260 -1.26 -20.94 -12.48
CA GLU A 260 -0.78 -20.02 -13.51
C GLU A 260 0.25 -19.02 -12.96
N LEU A 261 0.73 -19.18 -11.72
CA LEU A 261 1.67 -18.25 -11.08
C LEU A 261 2.89 -17.89 -11.95
N ASP A 262 3.57 -18.88 -12.54
CA ASP A 262 4.69 -18.60 -13.45
C ASP A 262 4.24 -17.89 -14.72
N ALA A 263 3.08 -18.22 -15.28
CA ALA A 263 2.56 -17.55 -16.47
C ALA A 263 2.14 -16.09 -16.19
N ILE A 264 1.57 -15.82 -15.01
CA ILE A 264 1.28 -14.47 -14.51
C ILE A 264 2.59 -13.70 -14.34
N TRP A 265 3.57 -14.30 -13.66
CA TRP A 265 4.85 -13.69 -13.36
C TRP A 265 5.68 -13.39 -14.61
N GLU A 266 5.69 -14.29 -15.60
CA GLU A 266 6.37 -14.10 -16.89
C GLU A 266 5.61 -13.15 -17.83
N GLY A 267 4.39 -12.75 -17.46
CA GLY A 267 3.54 -11.87 -18.27
C GLY A 267 2.98 -12.54 -19.53
N THR A 268 2.79 -13.86 -19.50
CA THR A 268 2.19 -14.66 -20.57
C THR A 268 0.71 -14.99 -20.31
N ALA A 269 0.25 -14.89 -19.06
CA ALA A 269 -1.16 -14.93 -18.68
C ALA A 269 -1.79 -13.54 -18.64
N ASN A 270 -3.11 -13.47 -18.82
CA ASN A 270 -3.86 -12.23 -18.66
C ASN A 270 -4.07 -11.93 -17.16
N PHE A 271 -3.36 -10.93 -16.66
CA PHE A 271 -3.38 -10.54 -15.27
C PHE A 271 -3.39 -9.00 -15.16
N ASP A 272 -4.33 -8.45 -14.39
CA ASP A 272 -4.39 -7.02 -14.08
C ASP A 272 -3.58 -6.75 -12.80
N ALA A 273 -2.38 -6.18 -12.97
CA ALA A 273 -1.50 -5.82 -11.87
C ALA A 273 -1.90 -4.50 -11.17
N CYS A 274 -2.98 -3.85 -11.59
CA CYS A 274 -3.40 -2.54 -11.07
C CYS A 274 -3.49 -2.51 -9.54
N ASN A 275 -4.15 -3.48 -8.91
CA ASN A 275 -4.26 -3.54 -7.45
C ASN A 275 -2.88 -3.57 -6.78
N HIS A 276 -1.99 -4.43 -7.26
CA HIS A 276 -0.65 -4.60 -6.70
C HIS A 276 0.24 -3.36 -6.86
N VAL A 277 0.06 -2.66 -7.99
CA VAL A 277 0.76 -1.41 -8.33
C VAL A 277 0.30 -0.23 -7.47
N ARG A 278 -0.95 -0.22 -7.00
CA ARG A 278 -1.51 0.89 -6.22
C ARG A 278 -0.72 1.22 -4.95
N ALA A 279 -0.08 0.24 -4.31
CA ALA A 279 0.71 0.50 -3.10
C ALA A 279 1.82 1.55 -3.33
N TYR A 280 2.64 1.42 -4.38
CA TYR A 280 3.68 2.43 -4.65
C TYR A 280 3.11 3.71 -5.27
N GLN A 281 1.98 3.65 -5.98
CA GLN A 281 1.31 4.86 -6.47
C GLN A 281 0.79 5.72 -5.31
N TYR A 282 0.12 5.10 -4.32
CA TYR A 282 -0.33 5.78 -3.11
C TYR A 282 0.85 6.29 -2.29
N TYR A 283 1.91 5.48 -2.13
CA TYR A 283 3.11 5.93 -1.44
C TYR A 283 3.75 7.14 -2.15
N SER A 284 3.87 7.10 -3.47
CA SER A 284 4.43 8.18 -4.28
C SER A 284 3.64 9.49 -4.14
N GLU A 285 2.31 9.41 -4.16
CA GLU A 285 1.46 10.58 -3.92
C GLU A 285 1.58 11.09 -2.48
N SER A 286 1.71 10.19 -1.49
CA SER A 286 1.86 10.57 -0.07
C SER A 286 3.13 11.38 0.22
N VAL A 287 4.18 11.26 -0.60
CA VAL A 287 5.39 12.11 -0.52
C VAL A 287 5.02 13.58 -0.68
N VAL A 288 4.10 13.86 -1.62
CA VAL A 288 3.68 15.21 -2.01
C VAL A 288 2.48 15.68 -1.18
N LYS A 289 1.42 14.85 -1.07
CA LYS A 289 0.12 15.20 -0.47
C LYS A 289 -0.36 14.15 0.54
N ALA A 290 0.41 14.00 1.63
CA ALA A 290 0.15 13.01 2.69
C ALA A 290 -1.23 13.15 3.38
N GLN A 291 -1.81 14.35 3.41
CA GLN A 291 -3.02 14.65 4.20
C GLN A 291 -4.27 13.92 3.69
N GLY A 292 -4.28 13.49 2.42
CA GLY A 292 -5.35 12.68 1.84
C GLY A 292 -5.26 11.18 2.17
N PHE A 293 -4.30 10.76 3.00
CA PHE A 293 -4.04 9.35 3.30
C PHE A 293 -4.16 9.05 4.80
N MET A 294 -5.15 9.64 5.47
CA MET A 294 -5.38 9.42 6.89
C MET A 294 -5.93 8.02 7.15
N GLY A 295 -5.18 7.19 7.90
CA GLY A 295 -5.58 5.84 8.29
C GLY A 295 -6.32 5.83 9.63
N TYR A 296 -7.50 5.20 9.65
CA TYR A 296 -8.32 5.04 10.85
C TYR A 296 -8.04 3.67 11.48
N PRO A 297 -7.70 3.62 12.79
CA PRO A 297 -7.54 2.34 13.47
C PRO A 297 -8.87 1.60 13.47
N CYS A 298 -8.85 0.35 13.02
CA CYS A 298 -10.05 -0.47 12.91
C CYS A 298 -9.71 -1.94 13.14
N PRO A 299 -10.56 -2.72 13.82
CA PRO A 299 -10.25 -4.12 14.12
C PRO A 299 -10.21 -4.99 12.86
N ASP A 300 -11.05 -4.68 11.87
CA ASP A 300 -11.23 -5.49 10.67
C ASP A 300 -11.90 -4.68 9.54
N LYS A 301 -11.87 -5.24 8.33
CA LYS A 301 -12.44 -4.64 7.13
C LYS A 301 -13.96 -4.50 7.18
N ASP A 302 -14.67 -5.38 7.88
CA ASP A 302 -16.14 -5.38 7.95
C ASP A 302 -16.63 -4.23 8.83
N SER A 303 -15.93 -3.96 9.92
CA SER A 303 -16.13 -2.81 10.80
C SER A 303 -15.82 -1.50 10.08
N PHE A 304 -14.78 -1.49 9.24
CA PHE A 304 -14.46 -0.35 8.38
C PHE A 304 -15.56 -0.11 7.33
N ALA A 305 -16.00 -1.16 6.63
CA ALA A 305 -17.07 -1.09 5.64
C ALA A 305 -18.43 -0.69 6.25
N SER A 306 -18.62 -0.97 7.54
CA SER A 306 -19.79 -0.53 8.32
C SER A 306 -19.64 0.87 8.92
N GLU A 307 -18.59 1.62 8.55
CA GLU A 307 -18.30 2.99 8.99
C GLU A 307 -18.13 3.16 10.52
N LYS A 308 -17.77 2.10 11.24
CA LYS A 308 -17.70 2.10 12.72
C LYS A 308 -16.41 2.70 13.28
N CYS A 309 -15.40 2.90 12.44
CA CYS A 309 -14.04 3.29 12.84
C CYS A 309 -13.76 4.79 12.67
N PHE A 310 -14.82 5.58 12.58
CA PHE A 310 -14.76 7.04 12.44
C PHE A 310 -15.41 7.74 13.65
N PRO A 311 -14.87 8.88 14.14
CA PRO A 311 -13.63 9.54 13.74
C PRO A 311 -12.40 8.95 14.46
N CYS A 312 -11.21 9.54 14.29
CA CYS A 312 -10.02 9.19 15.06
C CYS A 312 -10.28 9.33 16.58
N ALA A 313 -10.25 8.21 17.33
CA ALA A 313 -10.61 8.16 18.75
C ALA A 313 -9.85 9.18 19.61
N ASP A 314 -8.53 9.31 19.41
CA ASP A 314 -7.66 10.19 20.19
C ASP A 314 -7.13 11.40 19.40
N LYS A 315 -7.80 11.75 18.28
CA LYS A 315 -7.41 12.85 17.36
C LYS A 315 -6.07 12.67 16.62
N THR A 316 -5.36 11.56 16.80
CA THR A 316 -4.11 11.26 16.08
C THR A 316 -4.26 9.99 15.25
N CYS A 317 -4.75 10.15 14.01
CA CYS A 317 -4.65 9.09 13.01
C CYS A 317 -3.31 9.20 12.27
N PRO A 318 -2.60 8.10 12.02
CA PRO A 318 -1.42 8.12 11.19
C PRO A 318 -1.78 8.46 9.73
N LEU A 319 -0.81 9.05 9.03
CA LEU A 319 -0.90 9.21 7.58
C LEU A 319 -0.20 8.02 6.93
N MET A 320 -0.91 7.24 6.13
CA MET A 320 -0.33 6.15 5.34
C MET A 320 0.78 6.69 4.42
N GLY A 321 1.86 5.93 4.31
CA GLY A 321 2.97 6.19 3.41
C GLY A 321 4.10 7.02 4.02
N HIS A 322 4.62 7.99 3.26
CA HIS A 322 5.92 8.59 3.52
C HIS A 322 6.06 9.27 4.89
N ARG A 323 4.97 9.82 5.44
CA ARG A 323 4.96 10.62 6.68
C ARG A 323 4.44 9.91 7.92
N VAL A 324 4.19 8.61 7.87
CA VAL A 324 3.68 7.83 9.02
C VAL A 324 4.60 7.96 10.26
N ASP A 325 5.91 8.10 10.06
CA ASP A 325 6.93 8.18 11.10
C ASP A 325 7.07 9.58 11.75
N ARG A 326 6.24 10.55 11.35
CA ARG A 326 6.30 11.93 11.87
C ARG A 326 5.48 12.16 13.13
N SER A 327 4.64 11.20 13.51
CA SER A 327 3.81 11.25 14.71
C SER A 327 3.88 9.90 15.42
N PRO A 328 3.63 9.83 16.74
CA PRO A 328 3.44 8.56 17.42
C PRO A 328 2.31 7.76 16.76
N VAL A 329 2.58 6.50 16.45
CA VAL A 329 1.60 5.58 15.87
C VAL A 329 1.54 4.34 16.74
N THR A 330 0.33 3.95 17.14
CA THR A 330 0.10 2.71 17.86
C THR A 330 0.19 1.54 16.88
N PRO A 331 0.91 0.46 17.21
CA PRO A 331 0.92 -0.71 16.36
C PRO A 331 -0.49 -1.27 16.12
N GLY A 332 -0.77 -1.72 14.90
CA GLY A 332 -2.07 -2.27 14.53
C GLY A 332 -2.48 -2.00 13.08
N GLN A 333 -3.74 -2.32 12.80
CA GLN A 333 -4.32 -2.22 11.46
C GLN A 333 -5.08 -0.90 11.29
N TYR A 334 -4.91 -0.30 10.12
CA TYR A 334 -5.48 1.00 9.77
C TYR A 334 -6.15 0.92 8.40
N PHE A 335 -7.30 1.57 8.27
CA PHE A 335 -8.10 1.54 7.05
C PHE A 335 -8.41 2.97 6.60
N LEU A 336 -8.56 3.17 5.31
CA LEU A 336 -8.81 4.47 4.70
C LEU A 336 -9.42 4.30 3.33
N HIS A 337 -10.01 5.35 2.76
CA HIS A 337 -10.46 5.34 1.38
C HIS A 337 -9.49 6.13 0.50
N THR A 338 -9.37 5.71 -0.76
CA THR A 338 -8.65 6.44 -1.81
C THR A 338 -9.54 6.56 -3.05
N GLY A 339 -9.11 7.40 -3.99
CA GLY A 339 -9.68 7.54 -5.32
C GLY A 339 -9.33 6.41 -6.27
N ASP A 340 -10.00 6.42 -7.42
CA ASP A 340 -9.75 5.56 -8.57
C ASP A 340 -8.69 6.10 -9.55
N SER A 341 -8.29 7.36 -9.35
CA SER A 341 -7.36 8.09 -10.21
C SER A 341 -6.66 9.17 -9.41
N THR A 342 -5.53 9.68 -9.93
CA THR A 342 -4.80 10.77 -9.30
C THR A 342 -5.61 12.08 -9.34
N PRO A 343 -5.63 12.87 -8.26
CA PRO A 343 -5.09 12.56 -6.94
C PRO A 343 -5.91 11.48 -6.22
N PHE A 344 -5.23 10.45 -5.70
CA PHE A 344 -5.83 9.34 -4.97
C PHE A 344 -6.26 9.72 -3.56
N GLY A 345 -5.58 10.68 -2.93
CA GLY A 345 -5.90 11.08 -1.56
C GLY A 345 -7.38 11.47 -1.40
N ARG A 346 -8.01 11.02 -0.31
CA ARG A 346 -9.38 11.37 0.05
C ARG A 346 -9.44 11.96 1.46
N TYR A 347 -10.40 12.85 1.66
CA TYR A 347 -10.72 13.48 2.91
C TYR A 347 -12.10 13.03 3.33
N THR A 348 -12.19 12.53 4.56
CA THR A 348 -13.44 12.04 5.10
C THR A 348 -14.20 13.18 5.79
N TYR A 349 -15.45 13.36 5.42
CA TYR A 349 -16.38 14.31 6.01
C TYR A 349 -17.57 13.57 6.58
N LYS A 350 -17.91 13.84 7.85
CA LYS A 350 -19.16 13.36 8.45
C LYS A 350 -20.21 14.46 8.33
N LEU A 351 -21.21 14.22 7.48
CA LEU A 351 -22.32 15.13 7.23
C LEU A 351 -23.57 14.65 7.97
N ARG A 352 -24.24 15.57 8.68
CA ARG A 352 -25.54 15.34 9.30
C ARG A 352 -26.52 16.39 8.80
N LEU A 353 -27.60 15.97 8.16
CA LEU A 353 -28.61 16.83 7.57
C LEU A 353 -29.96 16.57 8.22
N THR A 354 -30.51 17.58 8.89
CA THR A 354 -31.88 17.55 9.42
C THR A 354 -32.84 18.02 8.35
N LEU A 355 -33.72 17.13 7.89
CA LEU A 355 -34.64 17.41 6.79
C LEU A 355 -35.71 18.41 7.22
N ASP A 356 -36.01 19.37 6.35
CA ASP A 356 -37.14 20.29 6.47
C ASP A 356 -38.13 20.06 5.32
N GLY A 357 -39.43 20.29 5.56
CA GLY A 357 -40.47 20.06 4.57
C GLY A 357 -41.87 19.78 5.13
N PRO A 358 -42.82 19.34 4.27
CA PRO A 358 -44.21 19.10 4.63
C PRO A 358 -44.37 17.99 5.68
N SER A 359 -45.42 18.03 6.50
CA SER A 359 -45.62 17.12 7.63
C SER A 359 -45.81 15.62 7.28
N TRP A 360 -45.83 15.26 5.99
CA TRP A 360 -45.99 13.88 5.55
C TRP A 360 -44.68 13.29 4.97
N PRO A 361 -44.45 11.98 5.13
CA PRO A 361 -43.33 11.30 4.49
C PRO A 361 -43.44 11.28 2.96
N ASN A 362 -42.30 11.34 2.27
CA ASN A 362 -42.24 11.19 0.81
C ASN A 362 -41.12 10.23 0.39
N PRO A 363 -41.40 9.14 -0.35
CA PRO A 363 -40.37 8.27 -0.91
C PRO A 363 -39.53 9.02 -1.93
N ALA A 364 -38.21 9.06 -1.74
CA ALA A 364 -37.29 9.77 -2.62
C ALA A 364 -35.85 9.26 -2.47
N PHE A 365 -34.98 9.77 -3.34
CA PHE A 365 -33.54 9.70 -3.18
C PHE A 365 -33.04 11.09 -2.79
N MET A 366 -32.16 11.15 -1.79
CA MET A 366 -31.54 12.36 -1.28
C MET A 366 -30.06 12.38 -1.69
N TYR A 367 -29.57 13.52 -2.14
CA TYR A 367 -28.20 13.73 -2.58
C TYR A 367 -27.61 15.00 -1.96
N VAL A 368 -26.31 14.98 -1.74
CA VAL A 368 -25.54 16.13 -1.25
C VAL A 368 -24.25 16.33 -2.04
N ALA A 369 -23.83 17.57 -2.21
CA ALA A 369 -22.52 17.92 -2.75
C ALA A 369 -21.87 19.00 -1.89
N LEU A 370 -20.54 18.96 -1.74
CA LEU A 370 -19.77 19.96 -0.99
C LEU A 370 -19.15 20.96 -1.96
N ASN A 371 -19.33 22.24 -1.67
CA ASN A 371 -18.71 23.35 -2.39
C ASN A 371 -17.76 24.06 -1.42
N GLY A 372 -16.46 24.03 -1.71
CA GLY A 372 -15.46 24.75 -0.91
C GLY A 372 -14.74 25.85 -1.69
N ASP A 373 -13.77 26.48 -1.03
CA ASP A 373 -12.96 27.56 -1.59
C ASP A 373 -11.96 27.09 -2.67
N ASN A 374 -11.55 25.82 -2.63
CA ASN A 374 -10.61 25.25 -3.59
C ASN A 374 -11.28 24.45 -4.70
N ASP A 375 -12.34 23.69 -4.39
CA ASP A 375 -12.98 22.78 -5.34
C ASP A 375 -14.42 22.43 -4.91
N SER A 376 -15.12 21.65 -5.74
CA SER A 376 -16.44 21.10 -5.47
C SER A 376 -16.48 19.60 -5.68
N THR A 377 -17.36 18.91 -4.96
CA THR A 377 -17.56 17.47 -5.15
C THR A 377 -18.71 17.17 -6.12
N ASP A 378 -18.69 15.96 -6.69
CA ASP A 378 -19.89 15.35 -7.25
C ASP A 378 -20.96 15.12 -6.18
N GLU A 379 -22.17 14.77 -6.62
CA GLU A 379 -23.27 14.42 -5.73
C GLU A 379 -23.09 13.02 -5.13
N TYR A 380 -23.21 12.94 -3.81
CA TYR A 380 -23.26 11.70 -3.05
C TYR A 380 -24.67 11.40 -2.59
N GLN A 381 -25.07 10.13 -2.66
CA GLN A 381 -26.36 9.69 -2.16
C GLN A 381 -26.37 9.66 -0.62
N LEU A 382 -27.21 10.50 -0.02
CA LEU A 382 -27.40 10.62 1.43
C LEU A 382 -28.41 9.60 1.95
N HIS A 383 -29.49 9.36 1.22
CA HIS A 383 -30.55 8.45 1.68
C HIS A 383 -31.39 7.94 0.52
N VAL A 384 -31.91 6.72 0.67
CA VAL A 384 -32.91 6.11 -0.22
C VAL A 384 -34.08 5.63 0.61
N GLY A 385 -35.28 6.09 0.27
CA GLY A 385 -36.53 5.66 0.89
C GLY A 385 -37.35 6.84 1.41
N SER A 386 -38.09 6.62 2.50
CA SER A 386 -38.98 7.65 3.03
C SER A 386 -38.20 8.82 3.65
N MET A 387 -38.41 10.01 3.08
CA MET A 387 -37.98 11.29 3.64
C MET A 387 -38.98 11.73 4.72
N ILE A 388 -38.48 11.95 5.94
CA ILE A 388 -39.30 12.29 7.12
C ILE A 388 -38.80 13.63 7.67
N PRO A 389 -39.57 14.74 7.54
CA PRO A 389 -39.14 16.02 8.07
C PRO A 389 -38.91 16.01 9.57
N GLY A 390 -37.90 16.77 10.02
CA GLY A 390 -37.36 16.73 11.38
C GLY A 390 -36.38 15.58 11.65
N LYS A 391 -36.33 14.53 10.81
CA LYS A 391 -35.34 13.46 10.94
C LYS A 391 -33.96 13.94 10.48
N THR A 392 -32.93 13.53 11.21
CA THR A 392 -31.53 13.74 10.82
C THR A 392 -31.00 12.51 10.08
N TYR A 393 -30.42 12.75 8.93
CA TYR A 393 -29.75 11.77 8.07
C TYR A 393 -28.25 12.01 8.15
N GLU A 394 -27.48 10.93 8.14
CA GLU A 394 -26.03 10.95 8.30
C GLU A 394 -25.36 10.26 7.12
N LEU A 395 -24.25 10.83 6.65
CA LEU A 395 -23.43 10.27 5.58
C LEU A 395 -21.95 10.53 5.86
N LEU A 396 -21.13 9.51 5.65
CA LEU A 396 -19.69 9.63 5.62
C LEU A 396 -19.20 9.78 4.17
N LEU A 397 -18.68 10.95 3.83
CA LEU A 397 -18.24 11.32 2.49
C LEU A 397 -16.73 11.17 2.39
N ASN A 398 -16.23 10.42 1.41
CA ASN A 398 -14.81 10.38 1.07
C ASN A 398 -14.60 11.13 -0.24
N ALA A 399 -14.08 12.35 -0.14
CA ALA A 399 -14.01 13.29 -1.26
C ALA A 399 -12.60 13.85 -1.46
N ILE A 400 -12.38 14.52 -2.57
CA ILE A 400 -11.18 15.33 -2.80
C ILE A 400 -11.09 16.49 -1.78
N ASP A 401 -9.94 17.19 -1.79
CA ASP A 401 -9.77 18.36 -0.93
C ASP A 401 -10.51 19.57 -1.50
N VAL A 402 -11.73 19.82 -1.02
CA VAL A 402 -12.47 21.05 -1.37
C VAL A 402 -12.02 22.28 -0.58
N GLY A 403 -11.06 22.13 0.36
CA GLY A 403 -10.61 23.22 1.22
C GLY A 403 -11.58 23.54 2.37
N GLU A 404 -11.83 24.82 2.63
CA GLU A 404 -12.88 25.26 3.57
C GLU A 404 -14.25 25.13 2.90
N VAL A 405 -15.16 24.39 3.53
CA VAL A 405 -16.49 24.14 2.96
C VAL A 405 -17.36 25.36 3.18
N MET A 406 -17.71 26.01 2.07
CA MET A 406 -18.49 27.25 2.05
C MET A 406 -19.98 26.97 1.90
N GLU A 407 -20.35 25.89 1.21
CA GLU A 407 -21.73 25.54 0.92
C GLU A 407 -21.91 24.02 0.86
N VAL A 408 -23.07 23.55 1.32
CA VAL A 408 -23.55 22.18 1.07
C VAL A 408 -24.80 22.27 0.22
N LYS A 409 -24.76 21.68 -0.98
CA LYS A 409 -25.93 21.58 -1.86
C LYS A 409 -26.72 20.34 -1.49
N PHE A 410 -28.03 20.49 -1.34
CA PHE A 410 -28.96 19.38 -1.10
C PHE A 410 -29.93 19.27 -2.28
N ARG A 411 -30.01 18.06 -2.86
CA ARG A 411 -30.96 17.72 -3.92
C ARG A 411 -31.77 16.50 -3.50
N TRP A 412 -33.02 16.43 -3.93
CA TRP A 412 -33.83 15.22 -3.82
C TRP A 412 -34.59 15.01 -5.12
N ASN A 413 -34.95 13.76 -5.41
CA ASN A 413 -35.85 13.41 -6.51
C ASN A 413 -36.78 12.25 -6.09
N ASN A 414 -37.97 12.20 -6.68
CA ASN A 414 -38.83 11.03 -6.58
C ASN A 414 -39.39 10.64 -7.95
N HIS A 415 -39.78 9.38 -8.10
CA HIS A 415 -40.36 8.84 -9.34
C HIS A 415 -41.90 8.85 -9.31
N ILE A 416 -42.50 9.55 -8.34
CA ILE A 416 -43.95 9.58 -8.13
C ILE A 416 -44.48 10.93 -8.63
N PRO A 417 -45.56 10.95 -9.46
CA PRO A 417 -46.19 12.20 -9.88
C PRO A 417 -46.66 13.02 -8.66
N ASN A 418 -45.98 14.13 -8.39
CA ASN A 418 -46.30 14.98 -7.23
C ASN A 418 -47.27 16.09 -7.62
N ILE A 419 -48.57 15.85 -7.49
CA ILE A 419 -49.62 16.85 -7.75
C ILE A 419 -49.45 18.12 -6.88
N MET A 420 -48.87 17.96 -5.68
CA MET A 420 -48.72 19.04 -4.68
C MET A 420 -47.41 19.82 -4.78
N ASN A 421 -46.49 19.48 -5.69
CA ASN A 421 -45.16 20.10 -5.82
C ASN A 421 -44.46 20.36 -4.45
N PRO A 422 -44.27 19.31 -3.61
CA PRO A 422 -43.74 19.49 -2.27
C PRO A 422 -42.32 20.06 -2.32
N LYS A 423 -41.98 20.93 -1.37
CA LYS A 423 -40.64 21.50 -1.23
C LYS A 423 -39.96 20.92 0.00
N TYR A 424 -38.86 20.23 -0.21
CA TYR A 424 -37.99 19.74 0.86
C TYR A 424 -36.69 20.52 0.87
N GLY A 425 -36.17 20.75 2.07
CA GLY A 425 -34.89 21.41 2.32
C GLY A 425 -34.18 20.84 3.53
N ALA A 426 -33.22 21.59 4.07
CA ALA A 426 -32.49 21.23 5.27
C ALA A 426 -32.61 22.36 6.29
N SER A 427 -33.12 22.05 7.48
CA SER A 427 -33.19 23.01 8.59
C SER A 427 -31.85 23.17 9.30
N LYS A 428 -31.01 22.13 9.26
CA LYS A 428 -29.68 22.11 9.86
C LYS A 428 -28.75 21.22 9.07
N VAL A 429 -27.51 21.68 8.85
CA VAL A 429 -26.41 20.86 8.31
C VAL A 429 -25.20 21.00 9.23
N GLU A 430 -24.71 19.86 9.71
CA GLU A 430 -23.47 19.76 10.48
C GLU A 430 -22.44 19.00 9.65
N LEU A 431 -21.23 19.55 9.52
CA LEU A 431 -20.14 18.93 8.80
C LEU A 431 -18.88 18.88 9.66
N VAL A 432 -18.31 17.68 9.81
CA VAL A 432 -17.05 17.48 10.52
C VAL A 432 -15.99 16.95 9.56
N ARG A 433 -14.89 17.68 9.39
CA ARG A 433 -13.72 17.27 8.59
C ARG A 433 -12.60 16.76 9.51
N THR A 434 -12.05 15.58 9.22
CA THR A 434 -11.09 14.90 10.10
C THR A 434 -9.76 15.61 10.32
N HIS A 435 -9.19 16.26 9.32
CA HIS A 435 -7.85 16.85 9.45
C HIS A 435 -7.80 18.14 10.31
N LYS A 436 -8.95 18.76 10.65
CA LYS A 436 -8.94 20.03 11.38
C LYS A 436 -9.78 20.04 12.66
N ASN A 437 -10.57 18.99 12.96
CA ASN A 437 -11.64 19.07 13.97
C ASN A 437 -12.47 20.36 13.85
N LEU A 438 -12.56 20.92 12.65
CA LEU A 438 -13.43 22.04 12.37
C LEU A 438 -14.81 21.45 12.15
N ALA A 439 -15.66 21.62 13.16
CA ALA A 439 -17.09 21.42 13.02
C ALA A 439 -17.63 22.70 12.38
N TYR A 440 -17.97 22.62 11.09
CA TYR A 440 -18.71 23.68 10.44
C TYR A 440 -20.19 23.43 10.75
N THR A 441 -20.80 24.37 11.47
CA THR A 441 -22.27 24.43 11.53
C THR A 441 -22.69 25.45 10.50
N LEU A 442 -23.07 24.97 9.32
CA LEU A 442 -23.61 25.82 8.28
C LEU A 442 -25.11 25.97 8.54
N PHE A 443 -25.49 27.14 9.04
CA PHE A 443 -26.90 27.54 9.05
C PHE A 443 -27.20 28.10 7.65
N HIS A 444 -28.06 27.40 6.91
CA HIS A 444 -28.48 27.67 5.52
C HIS A 444 -27.61 26.96 4.46
N ALA A 445 -27.87 25.67 4.26
CA ALA A 445 -27.60 25.04 2.97
C ALA A 445 -28.55 25.64 1.94
N HIS A 446 -28.04 26.19 0.83
CA HIS A 446 -28.90 26.60 -0.27
C HIS A 446 -29.51 25.34 -0.91
N VAL A 447 -30.81 25.17 -0.67
CA VAL A 447 -31.61 24.06 -1.19
C VAL A 447 -32.07 24.45 -2.59
N GLN A 448 -31.47 23.85 -3.62
CA GLN A 448 -32.04 23.86 -4.96
C GLN A 448 -32.90 22.61 -5.14
N SER A 449 -34.22 22.77 -5.00
CA SER A 449 -35.17 21.70 -5.34
C SER A 449 -35.31 21.60 -6.86
N PHE A 450 -34.65 20.61 -7.46
CA PHE A 450 -34.93 20.24 -8.85
C PHE A 450 -36.05 19.21 -8.87
N THR A 451 -37.26 19.64 -9.22
CA THR A 451 -38.28 18.72 -9.73
C THR A 451 -37.80 18.20 -11.09
N PRO A 452 -37.73 16.87 -11.32
CA PRO A 452 -37.54 16.37 -12.67
C PRO A 452 -38.68 16.93 -13.52
N SER A 453 -38.33 17.65 -14.60
CA SER A 453 -39.32 17.96 -15.63
C SER A 453 -39.81 16.64 -16.24
N PRO A 454 -41.10 16.56 -16.62
CA PRO A 454 -41.77 15.32 -17.03
C PRO A 454 -41.09 14.61 -18.20
#